data_AF-A0A7W0K633-F1
#
_entry.id   AF-A0A7W0K633-F1
#
_cell.length_a   1.000
_cell.length_b   1.000
_cell.length_c   1.000
_cell.angle_alpha   90.00
_cell.angle_beta   90.00
_cell.angle_gamma   90.00
#
_symmetry.space_group_name_H-M   'P 1'
#
loop_
_entity.id
_entity.type
_entity.pdbx_description
1 polymer ?
#
loop_
_entity_poly.entity_id
_entity_poly.type
_entity_poly.pdbx_seq_one_letter_code
_entity_poly.pdbx_strand_id
1 'polypeptide(L)'
;EWRGWGYEIPNPFFPGVLLAGFVFSALFLWPFIEARFTHDREPHNLCDRPRDRPVRTALGAATLSFLLVLFLAGATDVLAVEFSLSVNSIVWVFRLLIFLVPLVTALMTHRICKELSAADGGRRKPPELIDRSAEGGYDAHPAPLPVGHPGPDELPEPLPEAVEAGDHGTQSSSPEPSSR
;
A
#
# COMPACT_ATOMS: atom_id res chain seq x y z
N GLU A 1 6.66 -1.27 38.37
CA GLU A 1 5.88 -0.07 38.74
C GLU A 1 6.79 1.14 38.68
N TRP A 2 6.31 2.26 38.12
CA TRP A 2 7.09 3.51 38.06
C TRP A 2 6.49 4.48 39.07
N ARG A 3 7.33 5.03 39.97
CA ARG A 3 6.91 5.95 41.04
C ARG A 3 7.58 7.29 40.84
N GLY A 4 6.78 8.36 40.75
CA GLY A 4 7.27 9.74 40.58
C GLY A 4 6.26 10.76 41.07
N TRP A 5 6.73 11.81 41.76
CA TRP A 5 5.91 12.91 42.32
C TRP A 5 4.70 12.48 43.17
N GLY A 6 4.81 11.36 43.90
CA GLY A 6 3.72 10.85 44.75
C GLY A 6 2.62 10.08 44.01
N TYR A 7 2.77 9.86 42.70
CA TYR A 7 1.87 9.04 41.89
C TYR A 7 2.54 7.74 41.44
N GLU A 8 1.72 6.70 41.27
CA GLU A 8 2.14 5.38 40.82
C GLU A 8 1.54 5.07 39.46
N ILE A 9 2.39 4.68 38.51
CA ILE A 9 1.97 4.23 37.19
C ILE A 9 2.03 2.69 37.17
N PRO A 10 0.88 2.00 37.09
CA PRO A 10 0.84 0.54 37.11
C PRO A 10 1.38 -0.04 35.81
N ASN A 11 2.04 -1.20 35.85
CA ASN A 11 2.68 -1.79 34.66
C ASN A 11 1.71 -2.04 33.47
N PRO A 12 0.45 -2.43 33.67
CA PRO A 12 -0.52 -2.58 32.58
C PRO A 12 -0.82 -1.27 31.81
N PHE A 13 -0.51 -0.10 32.39
CA PHE A 13 -0.68 1.19 31.72
C PHE A 13 0.11 1.28 30.41
N PHE A 14 1.34 0.77 30.39
CA PHE A 14 2.23 0.89 29.24
C PHE A 14 1.66 0.20 27.98
N PRO A 15 1.33 -1.10 28.00
CA PRO A 15 0.74 -1.75 26.83
C PRO A 15 -0.72 -1.37 26.60
N GLY A 16 -1.49 -1.13 27.66
CA GLY A 16 -2.95 -0.91 27.55
C GLY A 16 -3.32 0.49 27.10
N VAL A 17 -2.65 1.52 27.62
CA VAL A 17 -3.03 2.93 27.39
C VAL A 17 -1.98 3.64 26.55
N LEU A 18 -0.71 3.59 26.96
CA LEU A 18 0.34 4.36 26.29
C LEU A 18 0.61 3.85 24.88
N LEU A 19 0.77 2.54 24.72
CA LEU A 19 1.01 1.93 23.42
C LEU A 19 -0.21 2.06 22.49
N ALA A 20 -1.41 1.71 22.97
CA ALA A 20 -2.63 1.85 22.18
C ALA A 20 -2.87 3.31 21.77
N GLY A 21 -2.76 4.24 22.73
CA GLY A 21 -2.87 5.67 22.49
C GLY A 21 -1.85 6.16 21.48
N PHE A 22 -0.60 5.68 21.54
CA PHE A 22 0.43 6.00 20.57
C PHE A 22 0.08 5.51 19.16
N VAL A 23 -0.33 4.25 19.00
CA VAL A 23 -0.67 3.68 17.68
C VAL A 23 -1.83 4.44 17.03
N PHE A 24 -2.92 4.68 17.78
CA PHE A 24 -4.06 5.43 17.25
C PHE A 24 -3.69 6.89 16.96
N SER A 25 -2.95 7.55 17.86
CA SER A 25 -2.50 8.92 17.62
C SER A 25 -1.63 9.01 16.36
N ALA A 26 -0.69 8.09 16.19
CA ALA A 26 0.15 8.03 15.00
C ALA A 26 -0.68 7.80 13.72
N LEU A 27 -1.71 6.95 13.77
CA LEU A 27 -2.62 6.72 12.65
C LEU A 27 -3.42 7.98 12.29
N PHE A 28 -4.01 8.66 13.28
CA PHE A 28 -4.76 9.90 13.05
C PHE A 28 -3.88 11.05 12.56
N LEU A 29 -2.65 11.13 13.07
CA LEU A 29 -1.71 12.17 12.66
C LEU A 29 -0.94 11.83 11.37
N TRP A 30 -1.03 10.58 10.88
CA TRP A 30 -0.29 10.10 9.71
C TRP A 30 -0.35 11.04 8.50
N PRO A 31 -1.52 11.50 8.00
CA PRO A 31 -1.56 12.36 6.81
C PRO A 31 -0.83 13.69 7.02
N PHE A 32 -0.86 14.26 8.22
CA PHE A 32 -0.17 15.51 8.54
C PHE A 32 1.33 15.31 8.65
N ILE A 33 1.75 14.19 9.26
CA ILE A 33 3.14 13.78 9.37
C ILE A 33 3.71 13.56 7.96
N GLU A 34 3.02 12.79 7.13
CA GLU A 34 3.43 12.51 5.75
C GLU A 34 3.52 13.78 4.91
N ALA A 35 2.50 14.64 4.94
CA ALA A 35 2.51 15.92 4.22
C ALA A 35 3.65 16.85 4.69
N ARG A 36 4.07 16.77 5.96
CA ARG A 36 5.18 17.57 6.50
C ARG A 36 6.55 17.09 6.04
N PHE A 37 6.73 15.79 5.80
CA PHE A 37 7.99 15.23 5.31
C PHE A 37 8.07 15.25 3.79
N THR A 38 7.01 14.83 3.10
CA THR A 38 6.94 14.77 1.64
C THR A 38 6.73 16.15 1.00
N HIS A 39 6.23 17.13 1.75
CA HIS A 39 5.84 18.46 1.26
C HIS A 39 4.77 18.44 0.16
N ASP A 40 4.07 17.32 0.05
CA ASP A 40 3.04 17.06 -0.94
C ASP A 40 1.69 17.62 -0.43
N ARG A 41 1.18 18.68 -1.07
CA ARG A 41 -0.04 19.41 -0.66
C ARG A 41 -1.03 19.63 -1.80
N GLU A 42 -0.79 19.00 -2.95
CA GLU A 42 -1.67 19.13 -4.10
C GLU A 42 -2.94 18.27 -3.93
N PRO A 43 -4.05 18.63 -4.58
CA PRO A 43 -5.26 17.81 -4.58
C PRO A 43 -5.03 16.51 -5.39
N HIS A 44 -5.01 15.36 -4.70
CA HIS A 44 -4.87 14.04 -5.31
C HIS A 44 -6.22 13.33 -5.41
N ASN A 45 -6.75 13.20 -6.62
CA ASN A 45 -8.02 12.50 -6.88
C ASN A 45 -7.83 11.05 -7.37
N LEU A 46 -6.60 10.67 -7.67
CA LEU A 46 -6.23 9.33 -8.09
C LEU A 46 -5.50 8.62 -6.95
N CYS A 47 -5.82 7.35 -6.74
CA CYS A 47 -5.11 6.52 -5.77
C CYS A 47 -3.69 6.23 -6.27
N ASP A 48 -2.71 6.55 -5.44
CA ASP A 48 -1.33 6.14 -5.65
C ASP A 48 -1.21 4.61 -5.60
N ARG A 49 -0.38 4.05 -6.48
CA ARG A 49 -0.03 2.63 -6.42
C ARG A 49 0.99 2.40 -5.29
N PRO A 50 0.85 1.32 -4.49
CA PRO A 50 1.75 1.06 -3.37
C PRO A 50 3.24 0.92 -3.75
N ARG A 51 3.54 0.41 -4.96
CA ARG A 51 4.93 0.29 -5.41
C ARG A 51 5.59 1.65 -5.67
N ASP A 52 4.83 2.64 -6.14
CA ASP A 52 5.34 3.95 -6.57
C ASP A 52 5.66 4.89 -5.39
N ARG A 53 5.20 4.55 -4.17
CA ARG A 53 5.50 5.26 -2.92
C ARG A 53 6.19 4.30 -1.91
N PRO A 54 7.41 3.81 -2.21
CA PRO A 54 8.04 2.69 -1.50
C PRO A 54 8.27 2.94 -0.02
N VAL A 55 8.53 4.18 0.40
CA VAL A 55 8.74 4.55 1.82
C VAL A 55 7.43 4.46 2.61
N ARG A 56 6.34 5.01 2.07
CA ARG A 56 5.01 4.94 2.71
C ARG A 56 4.55 3.50 2.86
N THR A 57 4.72 2.71 1.80
CA THR A 57 4.33 1.30 1.79
C THR A 57 5.16 0.46 2.76
N ALA A 58 6.48 0.70 2.82
CA ALA A 58 7.36 0.05 3.78
C ALA A 58 6.98 0.35 5.23
N LEU A 59 6.63 1.60 5.56
CA LEU A 59 6.21 1.95 6.92
C LEU A 59 4.85 1.35 7.28
N GLY A 60 3.90 1.32 6.34
CA GLY A 60 2.62 0.63 6.52
C GLY A 60 2.81 -0.86 6.78
N ALA A 61 3.65 -1.52 5.97
CA ALA A 61 3.96 -2.95 6.13
C ALA A 61 4.70 -3.26 7.45
N ALA A 62 5.63 -2.39 7.86
CA ALA A 62 6.31 -2.50 9.14
C ALA A 62 5.33 -2.36 10.32
N THR A 63 4.41 -1.40 10.24
CA THR A 63 3.38 -1.18 11.26
C THR A 63 2.43 -2.38 11.37
N LEU A 64 1.97 -2.92 10.23
CA LEU A 64 1.14 -4.13 10.22
C LEU A 64 1.89 -5.34 10.80
N SER A 65 3.16 -5.50 10.44
CA SER A 65 4.00 -6.58 10.98
C SER A 65 4.22 -6.44 12.48
N PHE A 66 4.42 -5.22 12.97
CA PHE A 66 4.50 -4.92 14.39
C PHE A 66 3.21 -5.35 15.09
N LEU A 67 2.04 -4.92 14.60
CA LEU A 67 0.75 -5.29 15.17
C LEU A 67 0.51 -6.80 15.14
N LEU A 68 0.92 -7.49 14.07
CA LEU A 68 0.84 -8.94 13.96
C LEU A 68 1.70 -9.64 15.03
N VAL A 69 2.93 -9.17 15.25
CA VAL A 69 3.81 -9.70 16.30
C VAL A 69 3.19 -9.48 17.68
N LEU A 70 2.62 -8.31 17.95
CA LEU A 70 1.94 -8.04 19.22
C LEU A 70 0.70 -8.92 19.41
N PHE A 71 -0.07 -9.13 18.35
CA PHE A 71 -1.23 -10.01 18.37
C PHE A 71 -0.83 -11.45 18.73
N LEU A 72 0.21 -12.00 18.08
CA LEU A 72 0.73 -13.33 18.37
C LEU A 72 1.35 -13.41 19.77
N ALA A 73 2.04 -12.36 20.22
CA ALA A 73 2.54 -12.27 21.59
C ALA A 73 1.41 -12.24 22.64
N GLY A 74 0.21 -11.77 22.27
CA GLY A 74 -0.98 -11.86 23.11
C GLY A 74 -1.47 -13.30 23.33
N ALA A 75 -1.23 -14.20 22.36
CA ALA A 75 -1.64 -15.60 22.39
C ALA A 75 -0.54 -16.55 22.91
N THR A 76 0.30 -16.07 23.84
CA THR A 76 1.46 -16.83 24.35
C THR A 76 1.10 -18.17 25.00
N ASP A 77 -0.05 -18.26 25.65
CA ASP A 77 -0.56 -19.47 26.29
C ASP A 77 -0.95 -20.55 25.26
N VAL A 78 -1.68 -20.17 24.22
CA VAL A 78 -2.04 -21.06 23.11
C VAL A 78 -0.78 -21.55 22.39
N LEU A 79 0.17 -20.65 22.13
CA LEU A 79 1.44 -21.00 21.51
C LEU A 79 2.29 -21.93 22.39
N ALA A 80 2.26 -21.74 23.71
CA ALA A 80 2.99 -22.62 24.64
C ALA A 80 2.47 -24.06 24.59
N VAL A 81 1.15 -24.23 24.55
CA VAL A 81 0.50 -25.54 24.46
C VAL A 81 0.74 -26.20 23.11
N GLU A 82 0.50 -25.48 22.01
CA GLU A 82 0.59 -26.03 20.65
C GLU A 82 2.03 -26.47 20.31
N PHE A 83 3.02 -25.64 20.65
CA PHE A 83 4.42 -25.92 20.34
C PHE A 83 5.17 -26.66 21.44
N SER A 84 4.50 -27.00 22.55
CA SER A 84 5.12 -27.62 23.74
C SER A 84 6.37 -26.87 24.23
N LEU A 85 6.32 -25.53 24.19
CA LEU A 85 7.42 -24.64 24.57
C LEU A 85 7.14 -23.96 25.90
N SER A 86 8.21 -23.54 26.60
CA SER A 86 8.04 -22.74 27.81
C SER A 86 7.55 -21.32 27.49
N VAL A 87 6.64 -20.79 28.31
CA VAL A 87 6.13 -19.41 28.18
C VAL A 87 7.27 -18.39 28.22
N ASN A 88 8.28 -18.61 29.08
CA ASN A 88 9.43 -17.72 29.17
C ASN A 88 10.24 -17.70 27.85
N SER A 89 10.44 -18.86 27.21
CA SER A 89 11.11 -18.93 25.91
C SER A 89 10.36 -18.11 24.85
N ILE A 90 9.04 -18.27 24.79
CA ILE A 90 8.17 -17.56 23.84
C ILE A 90 8.24 -16.04 24.07
N VAL A 91 8.16 -15.59 25.32
CA VAL A 91 8.24 -14.15 25.66
C VAL A 91 9.60 -13.56 25.24
N TRP A 92 10.71 -14.26 25.50
CA TRP A 92 12.04 -13.79 25.08
C TRP A 92 12.18 -13.71 23.56
N VAL A 93 11.62 -14.67 22.83
CA VAL A 93 11.60 -14.64 21.36
C VAL A 93 10.79 -13.43 20.87
N PHE A 94 9.57 -13.22 21.39
CA PHE A 94 8.77 -12.07 20.97
C PHE A 94 9.37 -10.71 21.33
N ARG A 95 10.14 -10.62 22.43
CA ARG A 95 10.92 -9.41 22.76
C ARG A 95 11.97 -9.06 21.70
N LEU A 96 12.51 -10.04 21.00
CA LEU A 96 13.41 -9.82 19.87
C LEU A 96 12.60 -9.52 18.59
N LEU A 97 11.58 -10.34 18.30
CA LEU A 97 10.79 -10.25 17.08
C LEU A 97 10.04 -8.93 16.93
N ILE A 98 9.60 -8.31 18.04
CA ILE A 98 8.89 -7.02 18.02
C ILE A 98 9.71 -5.90 17.37
N PHE A 99 11.04 -5.99 17.38
CA PHE A 99 11.94 -5.05 16.70
C PHE A 99 12.44 -5.60 15.37
N LEU A 100 12.83 -6.89 15.35
CA LEU A 100 13.45 -7.50 14.19
C LEU A 100 12.46 -7.64 13.01
N VAL A 101 11.25 -8.12 13.27
CA VAL A 101 10.27 -8.39 12.20
C VAL A 101 9.85 -7.10 11.49
N PRO A 102 9.43 -6.02 12.18
CA PRO A 102 9.08 -4.78 11.50
C PRO A 102 10.24 -4.17 10.72
N LEU A 103 11.48 -4.24 11.26
CA LEU A 103 12.67 -3.72 10.59
C LEU A 103 12.95 -4.48 9.30
N VAL A 104 12.96 -5.82 9.35
CA VAL A 104 13.19 -6.66 8.17
C VAL A 104 12.07 -6.47 7.15
N THR A 105 10.80 -6.44 7.57
CA THR A 105 9.67 -6.17 6.68
C THR A 105 9.83 -4.82 5.99
N ALA A 106 10.16 -3.75 6.72
CA ALA A 106 10.34 -2.42 6.14
C ALA A 106 11.41 -2.43 5.03
N LEU A 107 12.57 -3.04 5.31
CA LEU A 107 13.68 -3.11 4.35
C LEU A 107 13.31 -3.93 3.11
N MET A 108 12.67 -5.09 3.32
CA MET A 108 12.25 -5.96 2.22
C MET A 108 11.16 -5.32 1.38
N THR A 109 10.12 -4.75 1.99
CA THR A 109 9.05 -4.05 1.28
C THR A 109 9.60 -2.87 0.50
N HIS A 110 10.49 -2.07 1.10
CA HIS A 110 11.11 -0.95 0.39
C HIS A 110 11.88 -1.41 -0.85
N ARG A 111 12.69 -2.46 -0.72
CA ARG A 111 13.44 -3.05 -1.84
C ARG A 111 12.50 -3.58 -2.92
N ILE A 112 11.51 -4.38 -2.55
CA ILE A 112 10.53 -4.96 -3.48
C ILE A 112 9.79 -3.85 -4.24
N CYS A 113 9.29 -2.83 -3.54
CA CYS A 113 8.60 -1.71 -4.19
C CYS A 113 9.52 -0.96 -5.17
N LYS A 114 10.77 -0.71 -4.78
CA LYS A 114 11.75 -0.04 -5.65
C LYS A 114 12.04 -0.85 -6.92
N GLU A 115 12.25 -2.16 -6.80
CA GLU A 115 12.47 -3.05 -7.95
C GLU A 115 11.21 -3.13 -8.84
N LEU A 116 10.03 -3.21 -8.23
CA LEU A 116 8.75 -3.25 -8.96
C LEU A 116 8.39 -1.94 -9.66
N SER A 117 8.85 -0.80 -9.15
CA SER A 117 8.69 0.50 -9.82
C SER A 117 9.76 0.73 -10.90
N ALA A 118 10.92 0.11 -10.79
CA ALA A 118 11.91 0.09 -11.87
C ALA A 118 11.50 -0.84 -13.01
N ALA A 119 10.76 -1.91 -12.71
CA ALA A 119 10.14 -2.75 -13.73
C ALA A 119 8.95 -2.03 -14.38
N ASP A 120 8.90 -2.05 -15.71
CA ASP A 120 7.75 -1.57 -16.50
C ASP A 120 6.49 -2.37 -16.15
N GLY A 121 5.76 -1.93 -15.12
CA GLY A 121 4.61 -2.63 -14.60
C GLY A 121 3.30 -1.98 -15.05
N GLY A 122 2.32 -2.79 -15.45
CA GLY A 122 0.98 -2.32 -15.85
C GLY A 122 0.80 -2.09 -17.34
N ARG A 123 1.85 -2.31 -18.14
CA ARG A 123 1.73 -2.49 -19.58
C ARG A 123 1.27 -3.93 -19.83
N ARG A 124 0.20 -4.11 -20.59
CA ARG A 124 -0.17 -5.44 -21.07
C ARG A 124 0.93 -5.88 -22.04
N LYS A 125 1.68 -6.93 -21.71
CA LYS A 125 2.62 -7.51 -22.68
C LYS A 125 1.77 -8.03 -23.85
N PRO A 126 1.94 -7.52 -25.08
CA PRO A 126 1.22 -8.06 -26.22
C PRO A 126 1.54 -9.56 -26.32
N PRO A 127 0.56 -10.42 -26.67
CA PRO A 127 0.83 -11.83 -26.84
C PRO A 127 1.93 -12.00 -27.90
N GLU A 128 2.84 -12.92 -27.63
CA GLU A 128 3.93 -13.25 -28.56
C GLU A 128 3.38 -14.28 -29.54
N LEU A 129 3.30 -13.91 -30.83
CA LEU A 129 2.91 -14.82 -31.88
C LEU A 129 4.13 -15.67 -32.24
N ILE A 130 3.98 -16.99 -32.14
CA ILE A 130 5.05 -17.94 -32.45
C ILE A 130 4.74 -18.55 -33.81
N ASP A 131 5.55 -18.19 -34.80
CA ASP A 131 5.46 -18.73 -36.15
C ASP A 131 6.50 -19.84 -36.33
N ARG A 132 6.11 -20.86 -37.10
CA ARG A 132 6.99 -21.99 -37.44
C ARG A 132 7.50 -21.83 -38.86
N SER A 133 8.82 -21.76 -39.03
CA SER A 133 9.43 -21.69 -40.35
C SER A 133 9.34 -23.05 -41.07
N ALA A 134 9.36 -23.03 -42.40
CA ALA A 134 9.34 -24.25 -43.22
C ALA A 134 10.55 -25.17 -42.96
N GLU A 135 11.66 -24.61 -42.45
CA GLU A 135 12.86 -25.33 -42.04
C GLU A 135 12.73 -25.95 -40.64
N GLY A 136 11.61 -25.72 -39.94
CA GLY A 136 11.32 -26.24 -38.61
C GLY A 136 11.74 -25.35 -37.46
N GLY A 137 12.23 -24.12 -37.73
CA GLY A 137 12.54 -23.12 -36.72
C GLY A 137 11.30 -22.49 -36.10
N TYR A 138 11.45 -21.87 -34.93
CA TYR A 138 10.43 -21.08 -34.28
C TYR A 138 10.90 -19.63 -34.22
N ASP A 139 10.07 -18.71 -34.69
CA ASP A 139 10.31 -17.27 -34.57
C ASP A 139 9.17 -16.66 -33.75
N ALA A 140 9.52 -15.69 -32.91
CA ALA A 140 8.61 -15.10 -31.93
C ALA A 140 8.58 -13.59 -32.13
N HIS A 141 7.41 -13.06 -32.49
CA HIS A 141 7.22 -11.62 -32.68
C HIS A 141 6.00 -11.11 -31.91
N PRO A 142 6.04 -9.86 -31.41
CA PRO A 142 4.90 -9.26 -30.75
C PRO A 142 3.68 -9.19 -31.68
N ALA A 143 2.51 -9.59 -31.20
CA ALA A 143 1.28 -9.36 -31.93
C ALA A 143 1.08 -7.86 -32.20
N PRO A 144 0.56 -7.47 -33.39
CA PRO A 144 0.20 -6.09 -33.68
C PRO A 144 -0.74 -5.54 -32.60
N LEU A 145 -0.48 -4.33 -32.13
CA LEU A 145 -1.36 -3.68 -31.17
C LEU A 145 -2.72 -3.38 -31.82
N PRO A 146 -3.83 -3.50 -31.07
CA PRO A 146 -5.13 -3.04 -31.54
C PRO A 146 -5.08 -1.56 -31.94
N VAL A 147 -5.80 -1.20 -33.00
CA VAL A 147 -5.89 0.19 -33.47
C VAL A 147 -6.42 1.09 -32.35
N GLY A 148 -5.70 2.18 -32.06
CA GLY A 148 -6.02 3.11 -30.98
C GLY A 148 -5.51 2.69 -29.59
N HIS A 149 -4.78 1.58 -29.49
CA HIS A 149 -4.07 1.24 -28.25
C HIS A 149 -2.67 1.85 -28.30
N PRO A 150 -2.30 2.73 -27.35
CA PRO A 150 -1.00 3.37 -27.36
C PRO A 150 0.12 2.33 -27.33
N GLY A 151 1.18 2.61 -28.10
CA GLY A 151 2.38 1.79 -28.14
C GLY A 151 2.99 1.61 -26.75
N PRO A 152 3.78 0.54 -26.51
CA PRO A 152 4.49 0.39 -25.24
C PRO A 152 5.31 1.63 -24.88
N ASP A 153 5.80 2.40 -25.84
CA ASP A 153 6.60 3.61 -25.60
C ASP A 153 5.79 4.92 -25.58
N GLU A 154 4.48 4.88 -25.86
CA GLU A 154 3.62 6.06 -25.77
C GLU A 154 3.21 6.31 -24.32
N LEU A 155 3.61 7.48 -23.80
CA LEU A 155 3.13 7.98 -22.51
C LEU A 155 1.62 8.22 -22.61
N PRO A 156 0.83 7.95 -21.56
CA PRO A 156 -0.58 8.30 -21.55
C PRO A 156 -0.72 9.79 -21.88
N GLU A 157 -1.61 10.12 -22.81
CA GLU A 157 -1.93 11.52 -23.09
C GLU A 157 -2.31 12.22 -21.79
N PRO A 158 -1.74 13.40 -21.49
CA PRO A 158 -2.11 14.14 -20.31
C PRO A 158 -3.61 14.40 -20.35
N LEU A 159 -4.30 14.05 -19.25
CA LEU A 159 -5.70 14.38 -19.10
C LEU A 159 -5.85 15.90 -19.31
N PRO A 160 -6.87 16.36 -20.06
CA PRO A 160 -7.11 17.78 -20.24
C PRO A 160 -7.19 18.44 -18.87
N GLU A 161 -6.44 19.52 -18.71
CA GLU A 161 -6.30 20.30 -17.48
C GLU A 161 -7.66 20.96 -17.21
N ALA A 162 -8.50 20.23 -16.46
CA ALA A 162 -9.94 20.39 -16.40
C ALA A 162 -10.64 20.24 -17.76
N VAL A 163 -11.62 19.34 -17.80
CA VAL A 163 -12.81 19.63 -18.61
C VAL A 163 -13.36 20.90 -17.96
N GLU A 164 -13.10 22.08 -18.56
CA GLU A 164 -13.93 23.25 -18.28
C GLU A 164 -15.36 22.74 -18.26
N ALA A 165 -16.09 23.03 -17.19
CA ALA A 165 -17.51 22.73 -17.11
C ALA A 165 -18.22 23.54 -18.19
N GLY A 166 -18.04 23.14 -19.45
CA GLY A 166 -18.73 23.61 -20.61
C GLY A 166 -20.16 23.21 -20.36
N ASP A 167 -20.93 24.22 -19.97
CA ASP A 167 -22.36 24.33 -20.11
C ASP A 167 -22.99 22.99 -20.51
N HIS A 168 -23.39 22.20 -19.50
CA HIS A 168 -24.45 21.23 -19.70
C HIS A 168 -25.70 22.05 -20.02
N GLY A 169 -25.75 22.56 -21.25
CA GLY A 169 -26.92 23.10 -21.89
C GLY A 169 -27.96 22.01 -21.75
N THR A 170 -28.81 22.19 -20.76
CA THR A 170 -30.01 21.40 -20.57
C THR A 170 -30.86 21.72 -21.79
N GLN A 171 -30.65 20.97 -22.88
CA GLN A 171 -31.61 20.92 -23.97
C GLN A 171 -32.84 20.21 -23.40
N SER A 172 -33.64 20.99 -22.68
CA SER A 172 -35.04 20.69 -22.43
C SER A 172 -35.73 20.74 -23.78
N SER A 173 -35.73 19.61 -24.49
CA SER A 173 -36.61 19.39 -25.63
C SER A 173 -38.03 19.23 -25.09
N SER A 174 -38.67 20.35 -24.76
CA SER A 174 -40.11 20.39 -24.50
C SER A 174 -40.83 20.24 -25.85
N PRO A 175 -41.74 19.27 -26.03
CA PRO A 175 -42.51 19.19 -27.26
C PRO A 175 -43.56 20.31 -27.26
N GLU A 176 -43.51 21.16 -28.29
CA GLU A 176 -44.48 22.22 -28.55
C GLU A 176 -45.88 21.60 -28.79
N PRO A 177 -46.96 22.10 -28.15
CA PRO A 177 -48.29 21.54 -28.38
C PRO A 177 -48.78 22.01 -29.75
N SER A 178 -48.97 21.05 -30.65
CA SER A 178 -49.63 21.21 -31.94
C SER A 178 -50.99 21.90 -31.79
N SER A 179 -51.06 23.18 -32.19
CA SER A 179 -52.32 23.91 -32.32
C SER A 179 -53.17 23.35 -33.45
N ARG A 180 -54.39 22.89 -33.13
CA ARG A 180 -55.52 22.77 -34.03
C ARG A 180 -56.72 23.44 -33.40
#